data_AF-A0A7V9KLZ8-F1
#
_entry.id   AF-A0A7V9KLZ8-F1
#
_cell.length_a   1.000
_cell.length_b   1.000
_cell.length_c   1.000
_cell.angle_alpha   90.00
_cell.angle_beta   90.00
_cell.angle_gamma   90.00
#
_symmetry.space_group_name_H-M   'P 1'
#
loop_
_entity.id
_entity.type
_entity.pdbx_description
1 polymer ?
#
loop_
_entity_poly.entity_id
_entity_poly.type
_entity_poly.pdbx_seq_one_letter_code
_entity_poly.pdbx_strand_id
1 'polypeptide(L)'
;MFRPKRYPIGLFLPLVLVGLSISASEALGQRARETFVYAPPTVSLAADPAVLNACEGDTSASLVRLNARATSPSGNAIRYNWTTSAGRIDGNGADVTWDLSGVKPGYYKAFLAIDSGSGDEACEAFSSTAVLVRCTPPAPVCPNVHISCPDRVELDQPVTFTSSLTGGSGNVTPIYNWTVSAGRIIEGQGTGSIKVDTTGLAGQTLSATLSLAGYPLDCSGSCSISFPVPLKCKKFDEFGKISRNDQKARLDNYAIDLQNDRTSTAYVIIYPRQRDIYPGQRDRQVQAQMTRIVDYLVNSRGFEAGRIVTIVGPPRGDMFVELWTCPQGATPPTPAPY
;
A
#
# COMPACT_ATOMS: atom_id res chain seq x y z
N MET A 1 96.78 -21.52 -56.74
CA MET A 1 97.95 -21.23 -55.89
C MET A 1 98.01 -22.32 -54.83
N PHE A 2 99.09 -23.10 -54.85
CA PHE A 2 99.50 -24.15 -53.89
C PHE A 2 98.57 -25.35 -53.57
N ARG A 3 98.82 -26.43 -54.34
CA ARG A 3 99.03 -27.83 -53.88
C ARG A 3 99.75 -27.89 -52.52
N PRO A 4 99.72 -29.00 -51.73
CA PRO A 4 99.80 -30.41 -52.20
C PRO A 4 98.96 -31.39 -51.32
N LYS A 5 98.92 -32.72 -51.41
CA LYS A 5 99.82 -33.76 -51.94
C LYS A 5 99.00 -35.06 -52.05
N ARG A 6 99.21 -35.81 -53.13
CA ARG A 6 98.67 -37.16 -53.38
C ARG A 6 99.64 -38.24 -52.83
N TYR A 7 99.12 -39.49 -52.84
CA TYR A 7 99.75 -40.83 -52.88
C TYR A 7 99.79 -41.62 -51.55
N PRO A 8 99.68 -42.98 -51.55
CA PRO A 8 98.98 -43.85 -52.52
C PRO A 8 98.35 -45.17 -52.01
N ILE A 9 97.55 -45.78 -52.90
CA ILE A 9 97.53 -47.21 -53.31
C ILE A 9 97.50 -48.29 -52.21
N GLY A 10 96.42 -49.07 -52.25
CA GLY A 10 96.34 -50.39 -51.61
C GLY A 10 95.11 -51.14 -52.11
N LEU A 11 95.08 -51.44 -53.41
CA LEU A 11 94.08 -52.27 -54.07
C LEU A 11 94.32 -53.73 -53.67
N PHE A 12 93.40 -54.33 -52.92
CA PHE A 12 93.25 -55.80 -52.84
C PHE A 12 91.76 -56.13 -52.79
N LEU A 13 91.22 -56.47 -53.96
CA LEU A 13 90.07 -57.37 -54.06
C LEU A 13 90.59 -58.79 -53.82
N PRO A 14 89.80 -59.67 -53.18
CA PRO A 14 89.06 -60.59 -54.04
C PRO A 14 87.61 -60.84 -53.61
N LEU A 15 86.79 -61.00 -54.65
CA LEU A 15 85.55 -61.77 -54.73
C LEU A 15 85.50 -62.94 -53.75
N VAL A 16 84.46 -63.04 -52.90
CA VAL A 16 83.92 -64.34 -52.43
C VAL A 16 82.43 -64.20 -52.08
N LEU A 17 81.64 -65.03 -52.78
CA LEU A 17 80.30 -65.59 -52.52
C LEU A 17 79.07 -64.72 -52.25
N VAL A 18 78.13 -64.87 -53.19
CA VAL A 18 76.67 -64.82 -53.01
C VAL A 18 76.24 -65.74 -51.87
N GLY A 19 75.50 -65.18 -50.90
CA GLY A 19 74.74 -65.93 -49.91
C GLY A 19 73.44 -65.18 -49.60
N LEU A 20 72.33 -65.61 -50.21
CA LEU A 20 70.99 -65.22 -49.78
C LEU A 20 70.81 -65.68 -48.33
N SER A 21 70.70 -64.73 -47.42
CA SER A 21 70.34 -64.97 -46.02
C SER A 21 69.09 -64.15 -45.72
N ILE A 22 67.98 -64.87 -45.52
CA ILE A 22 66.73 -64.33 -45.00
C ILE A 22 67.02 -63.95 -43.53
N SER A 23 67.03 -62.66 -43.24
CA SER A 23 67.08 -62.16 -41.86
C SER A 23 65.74 -61.52 -41.57
N ALA A 24 64.91 -62.25 -40.82
CA ALA A 24 63.73 -61.70 -40.16
C ALA A 24 64.19 -60.53 -39.27
N SER A 25 63.61 -59.35 -39.47
CA SER A 25 63.83 -58.22 -38.57
C SER A 25 63.28 -58.60 -37.19
N GLU A 26 64.18 -58.89 -36.25
CA GLU A 26 63.84 -58.85 -34.83
C GLU A 26 63.46 -57.41 -34.48
N ALA A 27 62.16 -57.12 -34.51
CA ALA A 27 61.62 -55.92 -33.90
C ALA A 27 61.85 -56.05 -32.39
N LEU A 28 62.97 -55.52 -31.91
CA LEU A 28 63.21 -55.23 -30.51
C LEU A 28 62.09 -54.29 -30.04
N GLY A 29 61.07 -54.87 -29.42
CA GLY A 29 60.02 -54.15 -28.72
C GLY A 29 60.64 -53.31 -27.61
N GLN A 30 60.85 -52.02 -27.88
CA GLN A 30 61.06 -51.03 -26.84
C GLN A 30 59.79 -51.03 -25.99
N ARG A 31 59.83 -51.65 -24.79
CA ARG A 31 58.87 -51.32 -23.74
C ARG A 31 58.98 -49.82 -23.50
N ALA A 32 57.97 -49.08 -23.94
CA ALA A 32 57.81 -47.68 -23.55
C ALA A 32 57.84 -47.64 -22.02
N ARG A 33 58.88 -47.02 -21.47
CA ARG A 33 58.95 -46.76 -20.04
C ARG A 33 57.95 -45.63 -19.81
N GLU A 34 56.75 -45.99 -19.39
CA GLU A 34 55.71 -45.04 -18.98
C GLU A 34 56.30 -44.18 -17.85
N THR A 35 56.68 -42.95 -18.18
CA THR A 35 57.06 -41.95 -17.19
C THR A 35 55.80 -41.51 -16.48
N PHE A 36 55.53 -42.09 -15.31
CA PHE A 36 54.50 -41.60 -14.41
C PHE A 36 54.84 -40.15 -14.04
N VAL A 37 54.01 -39.20 -14.50
CA VAL A 37 54.12 -37.80 -14.10
C VAL A 37 53.52 -37.70 -12.71
N TYR A 38 54.39 -37.59 -11.69
CA TYR A 38 53.99 -37.36 -10.31
C TYR A 38 53.54 -35.91 -10.16
N ALA A 39 52.24 -35.67 -10.40
CA ALA A 39 51.62 -34.35 -10.22
C ALA A 39 50.52 -34.46 -9.16
N PRO A 40 50.38 -33.46 -8.26
CA PRO A 40 49.40 -33.50 -7.20
C PRO A 40 47.98 -33.53 -7.78
N PRO A 41 47.02 -34.21 -7.12
CA PRO A 41 45.64 -34.19 -7.54
C PRO A 41 45.08 -32.77 -7.39
N THR A 42 44.15 -32.40 -8.25
CA THR A 42 43.43 -31.13 -8.14
C THR A 42 42.02 -31.40 -7.65
N VAL A 43 41.49 -30.51 -6.81
CA VAL A 43 40.11 -30.57 -6.32
C VAL A 43 39.49 -29.19 -6.36
N SER A 44 38.23 -29.13 -6.80
CA SER A 44 37.37 -27.96 -6.66
C SER A 44 36.06 -28.40 -6.00
N LEU A 45 35.48 -27.52 -5.19
CA LEU A 45 34.29 -27.80 -4.42
C LEU A 45 33.27 -26.69 -4.61
N ALA A 46 32.03 -27.05 -4.94
CA ALA A 46 30.90 -26.15 -5.02
C ALA A 46 29.78 -26.58 -4.05
N ALA A 47 29.08 -25.60 -3.50
CA ALA A 47 27.87 -25.79 -2.71
C ALA A 47 26.68 -25.15 -3.44
N ASP A 48 25.58 -25.88 -3.55
CA ASP A 48 24.34 -25.40 -4.16
C ASP A 48 23.11 -25.82 -3.31
N PRO A 49 22.38 -24.87 -2.69
CA PRO A 49 22.63 -23.43 -2.68
C PRO A 49 23.74 -23.03 -1.69
N ALA A 50 24.45 -21.94 -1.98
CA ALA A 50 25.45 -21.36 -1.06
C ALA A 50 24.83 -20.49 0.06
N VAL A 51 23.53 -20.17 -0.05
CA VAL A 51 22.79 -19.39 0.96
C VAL A 51 21.46 -20.07 1.24
N LEU A 52 21.22 -20.35 2.52
CA LEU A 52 19.97 -20.90 3.02
C LEU A 52 19.23 -19.85 3.85
N ASN A 53 17.90 -19.85 3.74
CA ASN A 53 17.04 -19.09 4.63
C ASN A 53 16.38 -20.08 5.60
N ALA A 54 16.78 -20.06 6.87
CA ALA A 54 16.19 -20.90 7.93
C ALA A 54 16.07 -20.08 9.21
N CYS A 55 14.85 -20.03 9.75
CA CYS A 55 14.53 -19.34 11.00
C CYS A 55 14.28 -20.34 12.12
N GLU A 56 14.43 -19.90 13.36
CA GLU A 56 14.22 -20.75 14.54
C GLU A 56 12.76 -21.23 14.59
N GLY A 57 12.55 -22.55 14.62
CA GLY A 57 11.23 -23.18 14.57
C GLY A 57 10.76 -23.61 13.18
N ASP A 58 11.52 -23.32 12.13
CA ASP A 58 11.26 -23.82 10.77
C ASP A 58 11.74 -25.28 10.66
N THR A 59 10.83 -26.21 10.33
CA THR A 59 11.13 -27.64 10.12
C THR A 59 11.51 -27.94 8.66
N SER A 60 11.63 -26.92 7.82
CA SER A 60 12.05 -27.08 6.43
C SER A 60 13.45 -27.67 6.35
N ALA A 61 13.60 -28.71 5.53
CA ALA A 61 14.87 -29.39 5.31
C ALA A 61 15.90 -28.42 4.70
N SER A 62 16.95 -28.12 5.46
CA SER A 62 18.04 -27.21 5.06
C SER A 62 19.16 -27.98 4.38
N LEU A 63 18.86 -28.56 3.22
CA LEU A 63 19.76 -29.43 2.47
C LEU A 63 20.58 -28.62 1.45
N VAL A 64 21.89 -28.88 1.42
CA VAL A 64 22.82 -28.32 0.44
C VAL A 64 23.47 -29.46 -0.33
N ARG A 65 23.52 -29.35 -1.65
CA ARG A 65 24.29 -30.29 -2.46
C ARG A 65 25.74 -29.82 -2.55
N LEU A 66 26.67 -30.69 -2.18
CA LEU A 66 28.10 -30.47 -2.35
C LEU A 66 28.57 -31.26 -3.58
N ASN A 67 29.17 -30.57 -4.55
CA ASN A 67 29.74 -31.17 -5.75
C ASN A 67 31.26 -30.92 -5.76
N ALA A 68 32.02 -32.00 -5.62
CA ALA A 68 33.46 -32.01 -5.76
C ALA A 68 33.84 -32.45 -7.16
N ARG A 69 34.80 -31.75 -7.77
CA ARG A 69 35.45 -32.18 -9.02
C ARG A 69 36.92 -32.36 -8.73
N ALA A 70 37.35 -33.62 -8.75
CA ALA A 70 38.73 -33.99 -8.49
C ALA A 70 39.33 -34.71 -9.68
N THR A 71 40.61 -34.46 -9.97
CA THR A 71 41.37 -35.14 -11.01
C THR A 71 42.68 -35.66 -10.45
N SER A 72 43.01 -36.90 -10.80
CA SER A 72 44.28 -37.55 -10.45
C SER A 72 45.12 -37.70 -11.72
N PRO A 73 46.25 -36.97 -11.87
CA PRO A 73 47.11 -37.07 -13.04
C PRO A 73 47.70 -38.47 -13.25
N SER A 74 47.83 -39.25 -12.18
CA SER A 74 48.34 -40.63 -12.19
C SER A 74 47.27 -41.68 -12.54
N GLY A 75 46.01 -41.27 -12.71
CA GLY A 75 44.89 -42.18 -13.00
C GLY A 75 44.41 -43.01 -11.80
N ASN A 76 45.00 -42.83 -10.62
CA ASN A 76 44.61 -43.54 -9.40
C ASN A 76 43.20 -43.13 -8.92
N ALA A 77 42.50 -44.07 -8.27
CA ALA A 77 41.19 -43.82 -7.66
C ALA A 77 41.28 -42.81 -6.51
N ILE A 78 40.33 -41.86 -6.48
CA ILE A 78 40.28 -40.78 -5.49
C ILE A 78 39.36 -41.18 -4.34
N ARG A 79 39.86 -41.11 -3.10
CA ARG A 79 39.09 -41.26 -1.87
C ARG A 79 38.67 -39.88 -1.36
N TYR A 80 37.42 -39.75 -0.92
CA TYR A 80 36.86 -38.49 -0.43
C TYR A 80 36.64 -38.58 1.08
N ASN A 81 37.19 -37.62 1.82
CA ASN A 81 37.00 -37.51 3.27
C ASN A 81 36.37 -36.15 3.60
N TRP A 82 35.10 -36.19 3.99
CA TRP A 82 34.28 -35.02 4.26
C TRP A 82 34.24 -34.70 5.75
N THR A 83 34.42 -33.43 6.10
CA THR A 83 34.18 -32.92 7.46
C THR A 83 33.41 -31.61 7.40
N THR A 84 32.70 -31.27 8.47
CA THR A 84 31.86 -30.06 8.53
C THR A 84 31.97 -29.37 9.88
N SER A 85 31.81 -28.04 9.90
CA SER A 85 31.69 -27.26 11.13
C SER A 85 30.38 -27.49 11.89
N ALA A 86 29.31 -27.89 11.20
CA ALA A 86 28.01 -28.20 11.80
C ALA A 86 27.11 -29.03 10.85
N GLY A 87 26.03 -29.59 11.39
CA GLY A 87 25.12 -30.44 10.63
C GLY A 87 25.72 -31.81 10.30
N ARG A 88 25.15 -32.50 9.32
CA ARG A 88 25.56 -33.85 8.90
C ARG A 88 25.74 -33.91 7.40
N ILE A 89 26.84 -34.48 6.93
CA ILE A 89 27.02 -34.81 5.51
C ILE A 89 26.61 -36.27 5.31
N ASP A 90 25.77 -36.51 4.29
CA ASP A 90 25.29 -37.81 3.86
C ASP A 90 25.89 -38.15 2.49
N GLY A 91 26.72 -39.19 2.46
CA GLY A 91 27.49 -39.62 1.29
C GLY A 91 29.00 -39.62 1.51
N ASN A 92 29.72 -40.33 0.66
CA ASN A 92 31.18 -40.53 0.73
C ASN A 92 31.87 -40.40 -0.63
N GLY A 93 31.17 -39.85 -1.63
CA GLY A 93 31.66 -39.67 -3.00
C GLY A 93 31.95 -38.21 -3.34
N ALA A 94 32.04 -37.94 -4.64
CA ALA A 94 32.23 -36.60 -5.19
C ALA A 94 30.98 -35.70 -5.00
N ASP A 95 29.79 -36.30 -5.06
CA ASP A 95 28.51 -35.65 -4.80
C ASP A 95 27.95 -36.14 -3.46
N VAL A 96 27.69 -35.21 -2.53
CA VAL A 96 27.12 -35.52 -1.21
C VAL A 96 26.07 -34.48 -0.82
N THR A 97 25.18 -34.85 0.11
CA THR A 97 24.16 -33.95 0.65
C THR A 97 24.58 -33.48 2.04
N TRP A 98 24.59 -32.18 2.28
CA TRP A 98 24.88 -31.60 3.57
C TRP A 98 23.59 -31.08 4.20
N ASP A 99 23.18 -31.73 5.29
CA ASP A 99 22.03 -31.36 6.09
C ASP A 99 22.44 -30.38 7.20
N LEU A 100 21.93 -29.15 7.08
CA LEU A 100 22.09 -28.06 8.03
C LEU A 100 20.80 -27.79 8.81
N SER A 101 19.87 -28.74 8.86
CA SER A 101 18.60 -28.55 9.57
C SER A 101 18.82 -28.34 11.08
N GLY A 102 18.14 -27.35 11.65
CA GLY A 102 18.22 -27.01 13.08
C GLY A 102 19.46 -26.22 13.52
N VAL A 103 20.38 -25.88 12.61
CA VAL A 103 21.50 -24.99 12.94
C VAL A 103 21.04 -23.54 13.08
N LYS A 104 21.68 -22.77 13.95
CA LYS A 104 21.38 -21.33 14.11
C LYS A 104 21.85 -20.53 12.89
N PRO A 105 21.33 -19.32 12.63
CA PRO A 105 21.88 -18.44 11.60
C PRO A 105 23.39 -18.20 11.81
N GLY A 106 24.18 -18.36 10.75
CA GLY A 106 25.63 -18.31 10.79
C GLY A 106 26.30 -18.81 9.51
N TYR A 107 27.63 -18.71 9.49
CA TYR A 107 28.45 -19.27 8.43
C TYR A 107 28.92 -20.67 8.83
N TYR A 108 28.66 -21.64 7.95
CA TYR A 108 29.11 -23.00 8.12
C TYR A 108 30.06 -23.38 6.99
N LYS A 109 31.06 -24.22 7.29
CA LYS A 109 32.06 -24.67 6.33
C LYS A 109 32.03 -26.18 6.20
N ALA A 110 32.04 -26.65 4.96
CA ALA A 110 32.35 -28.03 4.61
C ALA A 110 33.79 -28.10 4.10
N PHE A 111 34.55 -29.07 4.58
CA PHE A 111 35.92 -29.34 4.19
C PHE A 111 35.98 -30.70 3.52
N LEU A 112 36.73 -30.77 2.43
CA LEU A 112 37.01 -32.00 1.69
C LEU A 112 38.52 -32.20 1.64
N ALA A 113 38.97 -33.33 2.16
CA ALA A 113 40.29 -33.87 1.88
C ALA A 113 40.14 -35.01 0.87
N ILE A 114 40.93 -34.99 -0.21
CA ILE A 114 41.01 -36.10 -1.16
C ILE A 114 42.38 -36.75 -1.10
N ASP A 115 42.41 -38.07 -1.30
CA ASP A 115 43.63 -38.88 -1.38
C ASP A 115 43.58 -39.72 -2.66
N SER A 116 44.68 -39.72 -3.42
CA SER A 116 44.82 -40.45 -4.69
C SER A 116 45.73 -41.69 -4.64
N GLY A 117 46.06 -42.29 -3.48
CA GLY A 117 46.96 -43.46 -3.51
C GLY A 117 47.30 -44.16 -2.19
N SER A 118 48.34 -45.00 -2.23
CA SER A 118 48.95 -45.64 -1.05
C SER A 118 50.46 -45.82 -1.26
N GLY A 119 51.28 -45.62 -0.23
CA GLY A 119 52.75 -45.67 -0.31
C GLY A 119 53.37 -44.29 -0.59
N ASP A 120 54.51 -44.25 -1.30
CA ASP A 120 55.21 -43.01 -1.68
C ASP A 120 54.42 -42.15 -2.72
N GLU A 121 53.23 -42.60 -3.12
CA GLU A 121 52.33 -42.00 -4.13
C GLU A 121 51.06 -41.38 -3.52
N ALA A 122 50.95 -41.35 -2.19
CA ALA A 122 49.88 -40.65 -1.51
C ALA A 122 50.09 -39.13 -1.65
N CYS A 123 49.23 -38.49 -2.43
CA CYS A 123 49.14 -37.05 -2.52
C CYS A 123 47.76 -36.60 -2.06
N GLU A 124 47.72 -35.62 -1.16
CA GLU A 124 46.50 -35.06 -0.63
C GLU A 124 46.21 -33.70 -1.26
N ALA A 125 44.94 -33.41 -1.50
CA ALA A 125 44.49 -32.07 -1.82
C ALA A 125 43.26 -31.71 -0.97
N PHE A 126 43.17 -30.43 -0.63
CA PHE A 126 42.15 -29.90 0.26
C PHE A 126 41.34 -28.83 -0.45
N SER A 127 40.03 -28.85 -0.25
CA SER A 127 39.15 -27.76 -0.64
C SER A 127 38.11 -27.52 0.44
N SER A 128 37.57 -26.31 0.47
CA SER A 128 36.49 -25.97 1.39
C SER A 128 35.49 -25.06 0.71
N THR A 129 34.23 -25.14 1.15
CA THR A 129 33.17 -24.22 0.74
C THR A 129 32.41 -23.76 1.98
N ALA A 130 31.79 -22.59 1.89
CA ALA A 130 31.01 -22.02 2.96
C ALA A 130 29.56 -21.81 2.52
N VAL A 131 28.64 -22.11 3.42
CA VAL A 131 27.21 -21.83 3.27
C VAL A 131 26.80 -20.83 4.34
N LEU A 132 26.09 -19.79 3.93
CA LEU A 132 25.46 -18.84 4.85
C LEU A 132 24.04 -19.29 5.15
N VAL A 133 23.76 -19.60 6.42
CA VAL A 133 22.39 -19.74 6.91
C VAL A 133 21.98 -18.41 7.50
N ARG A 134 20.97 -17.77 6.94
CA ARG A 134 20.40 -16.51 7.45
C ARG A 134 18.94 -16.71 7.79
N CYS A 135 18.41 -15.85 8.67
CA CYS A 135 16.97 -15.73 8.88
C CYS A 135 16.55 -14.34 8.39
N THR A 136 15.77 -14.31 7.33
CA THR A 136 15.10 -13.09 6.86
C THR A 136 13.62 -13.25 7.16
N PRO A 137 13.09 -12.59 8.21
CA PRO A 137 11.65 -12.61 8.47
C PRO A 137 10.90 -12.15 7.22
N PRO A 138 9.76 -12.78 6.86
CA PRO A 138 8.96 -12.32 5.75
C PRO A 138 8.56 -10.86 5.99
N ALA A 139 8.64 -10.05 4.93
CA ALA A 139 8.26 -8.64 5.01
C ALA A 139 6.81 -8.52 5.51
N PRO A 140 6.51 -7.60 6.45
CA PRO A 140 5.16 -7.44 6.93
C PRO A 140 4.20 -7.02 5.81
N VAL A 141 3.03 -7.66 5.76
CA VAL A 141 1.96 -7.36 4.81
C VAL A 141 0.97 -6.41 5.48
N CYS A 142 0.58 -5.36 4.75
CA CYS A 142 -0.43 -4.41 5.21
C CYS A 142 -1.79 -5.10 5.43
N PRO A 143 -2.50 -4.77 6.53
CA PRO A 143 -3.91 -5.14 6.66
C PRO A 143 -4.76 -4.29 5.70
N ASN A 144 -5.96 -4.78 5.39
CA ASN A 144 -6.99 -3.96 4.78
C ASN A 144 -7.52 -2.96 5.82
N VAL A 145 -7.36 -1.67 5.55
CA VAL A 145 -7.82 -0.58 6.43
C VAL A 145 -9.17 -0.10 5.92
N HIS A 146 -10.24 -0.44 6.63
CA HIS A 146 -11.58 0.06 6.36
C HIS A 146 -11.98 1.07 7.43
N ILE A 147 -12.47 2.25 7.03
CA ILE A 147 -12.97 3.28 7.94
C ILE A 147 -14.48 3.35 7.78
N SER A 148 -15.21 3.13 8.88
CA SER A 148 -16.66 3.34 8.93
C SER A 148 -16.95 4.83 9.08
N CYS A 149 -17.56 5.42 8.06
CA CYS A 149 -18.15 6.76 8.18
C CYS A 149 -19.47 6.71 8.98
N PRO A 150 -19.84 7.80 9.65
CA PRO A 150 -21.19 7.97 10.18
C PRO A 150 -22.19 8.20 9.04
N ASP A 151 -23.33 7.51 9.09
CA ASP A 151 -24.39 7.61 8.07
C ASP A 151 -25.17 8.92 8.13
N ARG A 152 -25.27 9.50 9.33
CA ARG A 152 -26.01 10.74 9.60
C ARG A 152 -25.12 11.70 10.36
N VAL A 153 -25.12 12.95 9.89
CA VAL A 153 -24.33 14.03 10.48
C VAL A 153 -25.27 15.17 10.83
N GLU A 154 -25.19 15.62 12.07
CA GLU A 154 -25.91 16.80 12.55
C GLU A 154 -24.95 18.00 12.57
N LEU A 155 -25.49 19.19 12.36
CA LEU A 155 -24.68 20.41 12.39
C LEU A 155 -24.20 20.68 13.82
N ASP A 156 -22.93 21.10 13.93
CA ASP A 156 -22.27 21.46 15.18
C ASP A 156 -22.26 20.35 16.25
N GLN A 157 -22.48 19.10 15.84
CA GLN A 157 -22.35 17.92 16.69
C GLN A 157 -21.10 17.12 16.32
N PRO A 158 -20.25 16.75 17.30
CA PRO A 158 -19.07 15.95 17.02
C PRO A 158 -19.41 14.62 16.37
N VAL A 159 -18.57 14.20 15.42
CA VAL A 159 -18.71 12.93 14.71
C VAL A 159 -17.61 11.96 15.11
N THR A 160 -17.91 10.67 15.04
CA THR A 160 -16.96 9.59 15.36
C THR A 160 -16.63 8.81 14.09
N PHE A 161 -15.34 8.59 13.85
CA PHE A 161 -14.85 7.68 12.82
C PHE A 161 -14.23 6.45 13.49
N THR A 162 -14.57 5.26 13.01
CA THR A 162 -14.00 4.00 13.52
C THR A 162 -13.29 3.25 12.39
N SER A 163 -12.15 2.65 12.71
CA SER A 163 -11.40 1.81 11.78
C SER A 163 -11.55 0.33 12.13
N SER A 164 -11.68 -0.52 11.12
CA SER A 164 -11.60 -1.98 11.21
C SER A 164 -10.44 -2.48 10.35
N LEU A 165 -9.56 -3.27 10.95
CA LEU A 165 -8.41 -3.87 10.29
C LEU A 165 -8.68 -5.35 10.02
N THR A 166 -8.51 -5.78 8.77
CA THR A 166 -8.70 -7.19 8.37
C THR A 166 -7.47 -7.71 7.64
N GLY A 167 -6.96 -8.88 8.03
CA GLY A 167 -5.73 -9.46 7.48
C GLY A 167 -4.46 -8.79 8.02
N GLY A 168 -3.37 -8.84 7.24
CA GLY A 168 -2.07 -8.28 7.60
C GLY A 168 -1.21 -9.20 8.47
N SER A 169 0.04 -8.81 8.68
CA SER A 169 0.99 -9.56 9.50
C SER A 169 0.72 -9.37 11.00
N GLY A 170 0.38 -10.47 11.70
CA GLY A 170 0.01 -10.44 13.12
C GLY A 170 1.14 -10.18 14.12
N ASN A 171 2.40 -10.11 13.66
CA ASN A 171 3.57 -9.78 14.47
C ASN A 171 3.88 -8.26 14.51
N VAL A 172 3.01 -7.42 13.92
CA VAL A 172 3.14 -5.97 13.94
C VAL A 172 2.11 -5.37 14.89
N THR A 173 2.55 -4.52 15.81
CA THR A 173 1.66 -3.67 16.59
C THR A 173 1.41 -2.37 15.81
N PRO A 174 0.19 -2.13 15.29
CA PRO A 174 -0.09 -0.95 14.48
C PRO A 174 -0.08 0.33 15.31
N ILE A 175 0.50 1.40 14.77
CA ILE A 175 0.44 2.75 15.33
C ILE A 175 -0.54 3.56 14.49
N TYR A 176 -1.62 4.06 15.11
CA TYR A 176 -2.69 4.78 14.42
C TYR A 176 -2.37 6.27 14.33
N ASN A 177 -2.23 6.78 13.11
CA ASN A 177 -2.06 8.21 12.85
C ASN A 177 -3.28 8.74 12.08
N TRP A 178 -4.14 9.47 12.78
CA TRP A 178 -5.30 10.10 12.18
C TRP A 178 -5.02 11.52 11.73
N THR A 179 -5.58 11.86 10.56
CA THR A 179 -5.61 13.22 10.00
C THR A 179 -7.01 13.54 9.52
N VAL A 180 -7.40 14.81 9.58
CA VAL A 180 -8.71 15.30 9.13
C VAL A 180 -8.53 16.49 8.21
N SER A 181 -9.35 16.59 7.16
CA SER A 181 -9.29 17.70 6.19
C SER A 181 -9.88 19.00 6.72
N ALA A 182 -10.75 18.92 7.73
CA ALA A 182 -11.44 20.05 8.36
C ALA A 182 -11.80 19.71 9.81
N GLY A 183 -12.16 20.72 10.59
CA GLY A 183 -12.49 20.53 12.01
C GLY A 183 -11.27 20.17 12.86
N ARG A 184 -11.49 19.57 14.03
CA ARG A 184 -10.43 19.24 14.98
C ARG A 184 -10.69 17.90 15.65
N ILE A 185 -9.68 17.02 15.67
CA ILE A 185 -9.75 15.79 16.48
C ILE A 185 -9.71 16.19 17.96
N ILE A 186 -10.75 15.80 18.70
CA ILE A 186 -10.89 16.11 20.13
C ILE A 186 -10.55 14.92 21.01
N GLU A 187 -10.74 13.69 20.53
CA GLU A 187 -10.47 12.46 21.29
C GLU A 187 -10.02 11.32 20.37
N GLY A 188 -9.30 10.33 20.92
CA GLY A 188 -9.04 9.05 20.27
C GLY A 188 -7.81 8.98 19.35
N GLN A 189 -6.99 10.03 19.27
CA GLN A 189 -5.74 9.98 18.51
C GLN A 189 -4.83 8.83 19.01
N GLY A 190 -4.18 8.13 18.09
CA GLY A 190 -3.39 6.93 18.43
C GLY A 190 -4.22 5.65 18.64
N THR A 191 -5.54 5.69 18.45
CA THR A 191 -6.43 4.53 18.61
C THR A 191 -7.20 4.20 17.33
N GLY A 192 -7.95 3.10 17.30
CA GLY A 192 -8.79 2.72 16.16
C GLY A 192 -10.09 3.53 16.01
N SER A 193 -10.31 4.55 16.84
CA SER A 193 -11.51 5.40 16.80
C SER A 193 -11.15 6.84 17.16
N ILE A 194 -11.64 7.81 16.41
CA ILE A 194 -11.47 9.23 16.73
C ILE A 194 -12.81 9.94 16.80
N LYS A 195 -12.86 10.96 17.64
CA LYS A 195 -13.96 11.92 17.70
C LYS A 195 -13.47 13.27 17.21
N VAL A 196 -14.24 13.88 16.31
CA VAL A 196 -13.88 15.11 15.61
C VAL A 196 -14.94 16.16 15.92
N ASP A 197 -14.50 17.32 16.37
CA ASP A 197 -15.31 18.54 16.45
C ASP A 197 -15.51 19.11 15.04
N THR A 198 -16.79 19.31 14.71
CA THR A 198 -17.31 19.68 13.39
C THR A 198 -17.97 21.07 13.41
N THR A 199 -17.81 21.82 14.48
CA THR A 199 -18.38 23.16 14.63
C THR A 199 -18.01 24.05 13.44
N GLY A 200 -19.02 24.65 12.80
CA GLY A 200 -18.82 25.55 11.66
C GLY A 200 -18.51 24.87 10.32
N LEU A 201 -18.64 23.54 10.22
CA LEU A 201 -18.44 22.80 8.95
C LEU A 201 -19.72 22.69 8.09
N ALA A 202 -20.76 23.47 8.40
CA ALA A 202 -22.01 23.44 7.67
C ALA A 202 -21.80 23.72 6.16
N GLY A 203 -22.32 22.86 5.30
CA GLY A 203 -22.12 22.92 3.83
C GLY A 203 -20.73 22.52 3.33
N GLN A 204 -19.84 22.03 4.20
CA GLN A 204 -18.50 21.56 3.83
C GLN A 204 -18.40 20.03 3.85
N THR A 205 -17.31 19.50 3.30
CA THR A 205 -16.97 18.07 3.34
C THR A 205 -15.82 17.84 4.31
N LEU A 206 -15.96 16.83 5.16
CA LEU A 206 -14.93 16.37 6.10
C LEU A 206 -14.43 15.00 5.66
N SER A 207 -13.13 14.90 5.42
CA SER A 207 -12.43 13.64 5.15
C SER A 207 -11.53 13.27 6.32
N ALA A 208 -11.69 12.05 6.83
CA ALA A 208 -10.81 11.46 7.84
C ALA A 208 -9.92 10.42 7.17
N THR A 209 -8.61 10.53 7.38
CA THR A 209 -7.60 9.61 6.84
C THR A 209 -6.82 8.99 8.01
N LEU A 210 -6.77 7.66 8.03
CA LEU A 210 -5.97 6.88 8.96
C LEU A 210 -4.75 6.33 8.21
N SER A 211 -3.55 6.65 8.69
CA SER A 211 -2.30 6.01 8.30
C SER A 211 -1.82 5.10 9.42
N LEU A 212 -1.49 3.84 9.09
CA LEU A 212 -0.88 2.90 10.03
C LEU A 212 0.63 2.90 9.85
N ALA A 213 1.34 3.26 10.92
CA ALA A 213 2.78 3.06 11.02
C ALA A 213 3.11 1.68 11.63
N GLY A 214 4.34 1.20 11.41
CA GLY A 214 4.82 -0.11 11.85
C GLY A 214 4.89 -1.18 10.73
N TYR A 215 4.31 -0.89 9.57
CA TYR A 215 4.45 -1.70 8.35
C TYR A 215 5.50 -1.07 7.42
N PRO A 216 6.13 -1.86 6.52
CA PRO A 216 7.10 -1.34 5.56
C PRO A 216 6.47 -0.46 4.47
N LEU A 217 5.14 -0.45 4.37
CA LEU A 217 4.35 0.41 3.50
C LEU A 217 3.39 1.24 4.35
N ASP A 218 3.10 2.46 3.90
CA ASP A 218 2.09 3.33 4.53
C ASP A 218 0.69 2.77 4.22
N CYS A 219 0.20 1.88 5.08
CA CYS A 219 -1.15 1.35 4.94
C CYS A 219 -2.14 2.45 5.36
N SER A 220 -2.92 2.98 4.42
CA SER A 220 -3.88 4.04 4.71
C SER A 220 -5.30 3.72 4.25
N GLY A 221 -6.27 4.22 4.99
CA GLY A 221 -7.67 4.29 4.59
C GLY A 221 -8.18 5.72 4.71
N SER A 222 -9.22 6.07 3.95
CA SER A 222 -9.91 7.34 4.11
C SER A 222 -11.42 7.16 3.98
N CYS A 223 -12.18 8.05 4.63
CA CYS A 223 -13.62 8.12 4.48
C CYS A 223 -14.07 9.58 4.54
N SER A 224 -15.07 9.95 3.76
CA SER A 224 -15.52 11.34 3.65
C SER A 224 -17.02 11.46 3.87
N ILE A 225 -17.42 12.47 4.63
CA ILE A 225 -18.80 12.84 4.91
C ILE A 225 -19.04 14.30 4.50
N SER A 226 -20.28 14.64 4.15
CA SER A 226 -20.66 16.02 3.80
C SER A 226 -21.75 16.52 4.72
N PHE A 227 -21.57 17.74 5.24
CA PHE A 227 -22.55 18.37 6.10
C PHE A 227 -23.61 19.09 5.26
N PRO A 228 -24.88 19.03 5.65
CA PRO A 228 -25.94 19.74 4.96
C PRO A 228 -25.71 21.26 5.02
N VAL A 229 -26.13 21.97 3.98
CA VAL A 229 -26.14 23.43 3.98
C VAL A 229 -27.24 23.90 4.95
N PRO A 230 -26.96 24.82 5.89
CA PRO A 230 -27.96 25.29 6.82
C PRO A 230 -29.02 26.10 6.06
N LEU A 231 -30.26 25.61 6.08
CA LEU A 231 -31.38 26.28 5.44
C LEU A 231 -31.84 27.45 6.31
N LYS A 232 -31.77 28.66 5.77
CA LYS A 232 -32.22 29.88 6.46
C LYS A 232 -33.32 30.56 5.65
N CYS A 233 -34.37 30.98 6.35
CA CYS A 233 -35.35 31.89 5.79
C CYS A 233 -34.71 33.23 5.47
N LYS A 234 -35.06 33.79 4.31
CA LYS A 234 -34.65 35.11 3.85
C LYS A 234 -35.81 36.08 4.01
N LYS A 235 -35.58 37.20 4.69
CA LYS A 235 -36.54 38.32 4.68
C LYS A 235 -36.50 38.94 3.29
N PHE A 236 -37.60 38.80 2.55
CA PHE A 236 -37.69 39.28 1.18
C PHE A 236 -37.97 40.79 1.14
N ASP A 237 -38.98 41.24 1.89
CA ASP A 237 -39.38 42.63 1.93
C ASP A 237 -40.11 42.95 3.25
N GLU A 238 -40.21 44.23 3.56
CA GLU A 238 -41.02 44.75 4.66
C GLU A 238 -41.63 46.10 4.31
N PHE A 239 -42.86 46.34 4.78
CA PHE A 239 -43.53 47.61 4.55
C PHE A 239 -44.62 47.90 5.58
N GLY A 240 -44.78 49.18 5.89
CA GLY A 240 -45.90 49.70 6.69
C GLY A 240 -47.14 49.99 5.83
N LYS A 241 -47.79 51.13 6.09
CA LYS A 241 -48.93 51.59 5.30
C LYS A 241 -48.47 52.16 3.95
N ILE A 242 -48.75 51.43 2.88
CA ILE A 242 -48.43 51.83 1.49
C ILE A 242 -49.69 51.85 0.60
N SER A 243 -49.58 52.47 -0.58
CA SER A 243 -50.66 52.49 -1.56
C SER A 243 -50.93 51.07 -2.10
N ARG A 244 -52.12 50.85 -2.67
CA ARG A 244 -52.51 49.52 -3.16
C ARG A 244 -51.70 49.12 -4.40
N ASN A 245 -51.33 50.07 -5.24
CA ASN A 245 -50.50 49.82 -6.42
C ASN A 245 -49.07 49.45 -6.03
N ASP A 246 -48.48 50.15 -5.05
CA ASP A 246 -47.14 49.84 -4.57
C ASP A 246 -47.07 48.46 -3.91
N GLN A 247 -48.13 48.08 -3.18
CA GLN A 247 -48.16 46.74 -2.59
C GLN A 247 -48.23 45.66 -3.66
N LYS A 248 -49.03 45.83 -4.71
CA LYS A 248 -49.11 44.87 -5.83
C LYS A 248 -47.74 44.69 -6.48
N ALA A 249 -47.03 45.78 -6.77
CA ALA A 249 -45.69 45.73 -7.34
C ALA A 249 -44.67 44.99 -6.45
N ARG A 250 -44.73 45.18 -5.12
CA ARG A 250 -43.88 44.44 -4.17
C ARG A 250 -44.24 42.95 -4.14
N LEU A 251 -45.53 42.62 -4.18
CA LEU A 251 -45.99 41.22 -4.24
C LEU A 251 -45.67 40.56 -5.59
N ASP A 252 -45.58 41.32 -6.69
CA ASP A 252 -45.11 40.79 -7.97
C ASP A 252 -43.66 40.32 -7.88
N ASN A 253 -42.79 41.15 -7.30
CA ASN A 253 -41.39 40.80 -7.05
C ASN A 253 -41.26 39.62 -6.09
N TYR A 254 -42.11 39.56 -5.05
CA TYR A 254 -42.13 38.44 -4.12
C TYR A 254 -42.54 37.14 -4.81
N ALA A 255 -43.56 37.18 -5.67
CA ALA A 255 -43.96 36.03 -6.47
C ALA A 255 -42.84 35.57 -7.41
N ILE A 256 -42.02 36.48 -7.96
CA ILE A 256 -40.85 36.12 -8.78
C ILE A 256 -39.79 35.40 -7.93
N ASP A 257 -39.47 35.90 -6.72
CA ASP A 257 -38.51 35.25 -5.80
C ASP A 257 -38.98 33.84 -5.42
N LEU A 258 -40.28 33.66 -5.14
CA LEU A 258 -40.90 32.36 -4.84
C LEU A 258 -40.96 31.40 -6.04
N GLN A 259 -40.89 31.91 -7.27
CA GLN A 259 -40.83 31.07 -8.48
C GLN A 259 -39.42 30.54 -8.76
N ASN A 260 -38.39 31.26 -8.32
CA ASN A 260 -37.00 30.83 -8.46
C ASN A 260 -36.69 29.61 -7.59
N ASP A 261 -37.35 29.46 -6.43
CA ASP A 261 -37.32 28.25 -5.62
C ASP A 261 -38.72 27.64 -5.47
N ARG A 262 -38.99 26.61 -6.26
CA ARG A 262 -40.29 25.93 -6.30
C ARG A 262 -40.61 25.11 -5.04
N THR A 263 -39.66 24.95 -4.13
CA THR A 263 -39.86 24.24 -2.85
C THR A 263 -40.06 25.19 -1.67
N SER A 264 -39.81 26.48 -1.86
CA SER A 264 -39.93 27.48 -0.79
C SER A 264 -41.38 27.71 -0.33
N THR A 265 -41.56 27.94 0.96
CA THR A 265 -42.80 28.40 1.58
C THR A 265 -42.76 29.93 1.71
N ALA A 266 -43.86 30.57 1.34
CA ALA A 266 -44.08 31.99 1.50
C ALA A 266 -44.64 32.27 2.90
N TYR A 267 -43.90 33.03 3.71
CA TYR A 267 -44.37 33.48 5.02
C TYR A 267 -44.78 34.95 4.95
N VAL A 268 -46.02 35.24 5.32
CA VAL A 268 -46.58 36.60 5.40
C VAL A 268 -46.88 36.90 6.86
N ILE A 269 -46.05 37.74 7.48
CA ILE A 269 -46.24 38.15 8.87
C ILE A 269 -46.90 39.52 8.89
N ILE A 270 -48.06 39.62 9.54
CA ILE A 270 -48.77 40.88 9.71
C ILE A 270 -48.74 41.28 11.17
N TYR A 271 -48.16 42.45 11.43
CA TYR A 271 -48.14 43.07 12.74
C TYR A 271 -49.32 44.04 12.82
N PRO A 272 -50.30 43.80 13.71
CA PRO A 272 -51.42 44.70 13.88
C PRO A 272 -50.99 46.03 14.47
N ARG A 273 -51.85 47.04 14.33
CA ARG A 273 -51.70 48.29 15.05
C ARG A 273 -51.93 48.09 16.56
N GLN A 274 -51.17 48.78 17.40
CA GLN A 274 -51.19 48.68 18.86
C GLN A 274 -52.52 49.14 19.46
N ARG A 275 -53.11 50.20 18.91
CA ARG A 275 -54.34 50.81 19.40
C ARG A 275 -55.44 50.71 18.36
N ASP A 276 -56.59 50.22 18.82
CA ASP A 276 -57.82 50.19 18.06
C ASP A 276 -58.49 51.57 18.13
N ILE A 277 -59.01 52.05 17.00
CA ILE A 277 -59.86 53.26 17.01
C ILE A 277 -61.29 52.86 17.41
N TYR A 278 -61.71 51.65 17.04
CA TYR A 278 -62.99 51.05 17.40
C TYR A 278 -62.82 49.57 17.81
N PRO A 279 -63.62 49.04 18.75
CA PRO A 279 -63.53 47.63 19.18
C PRO A 279 -63.62 46.64 18.00
N GLY A 280 -62.71 45.68 17.94
CA GLY A 280 -62.68 44.63 16.91
C GLY A 280 -62.23 45.12 15.53
N GLN A 281 -61.78 46.36 15.39
CA GLN A 281 -61.27 46.89 14.12
C GLN A 281 -59.94 46.24 13.74
N ARG A 282 -59.07 45.94 14.71
CA ARG A 282 -57.76 45.32 14.47
C ARG A 282 -57.87 44.01 13.75
N ASP A 283 -58.66 43.08 14.29
CA ASP A 283 -58.79 41.74 13.73
C ASP A 283 -59.38 41.80 12.31
N ARG A 284 -60.38 42.67 12.10
CA ARG A 284 -60.95 42.92 10.76
C ARG A 284 -59.90 43.46 9.79
N GLN A 285 -59.04 44.38 10.22
CA GLN A 285 -58.00 44.95 9.37
C GLN A 285 -56.89 43.93 9.06
N VAL A 286 -56.46 43.14 10.05
CA VAL A 286 -55.49 42.06 9.86
C VAL A 286 -56.04 41.05 8.87
N GLN A 287 -57.27 40.56 9.08
CA GLN A 287 -57.91 39.61 8.18
C GLN A 287 -58.06 40.18 6.76
N ALA A 288 -58.56 41.41 6.61
CA ALA A 288 -58.68 42.04 5.29
C ALA A 288 -57.32 42.20 4.59
N GLN A 289 -56.25 42.46 5.35
CA GLN A 289 -54.90 42.57 4.81
C GLN A 289 -54.33 41.20 4.42
N MET A 290 -54.51 40.17 5.26
CA MET A 290 -54.13 38.79 4.97
C MET A 290 -54.83 38.28 3.73
N THR A 291 -56.16 38.38 3.68
CA THR A 291 -56.97 37.96 2.53
C THR A 291 -56.50 38.66 1.26
N ARG A 292 -56.23 39.97 1.29
CA ARG A 292 -55.72 40.67 0.11
C ARG A 292 -54.38 40.10 -0.38
N ILE A 293 -53.41 39.91 0.52
CA ILE A 293 -52.07 39.47 0.13
C ILE A 293 -52.14 38.05 -0.44
N VAL A 294 -52.84 37.16 0.26
CA VAL A 294 -53.04 35.77 -0.16
C VAL A 294 -53.79 35.70 -1.49
N ASP A 295 -54.90 36.43 -1.63
CA ASP A 295 -55.69 36.50 -2.86
C ASP A 295 -54.85 36.97 -4.05
N TYR A 296 -54.00 37.99 -3.86
CA TYR A 296 -53.12 38.46 -4.93
C TYR A 296 -52.10 37.40 -5.34
N LEU A 297 -51.43 36.76 -4.37
CA LEU A 297 -50.42 35.73 -4.66
C LEU A 297 -51.06 34.50 -5.33
N VAL A 298 -52.23 34.07 -4.88
CA VAL A 298 -52.91 32.89 -5.41
C VAL A 298 -53.61 33.19 -6.73
N ASN A 299 -54.54 34.15 -6.75
CA ASN A 299 -55.43 34.37 -7.89
C ASN A 299 -54.84 35.27 -8.96
N SER A 300 -53.95 36.20 -8.61
CA SER A 300 -53.30 37.08 -9.61
C SER A 300 -51.95 36.55 -10.09
N ARG A 301 -51.20 35.84 -9.24
CA ARG A 301 -49.85 35.34 -9.56
C ARG A 301 -49.76 33.81 -9.70
N GLY A 302 -50.85 33.08 -9.43
CA GLY A 302 -50.91 31.63 -9.62
C GLY A 302 -50.08 30.83 -8.62
N PHE A 303 -49.76 31.42 -7.45
CA PHE A 303 -49.01 30.72 -6.41
C PHE A 303 -49.90 29.72 -5.66
N GLU A 304 -49.33 28.57 -5.30
CA GLU A 304 -50.08 27.52 -4.62
C GLU A 304 -50.43 27.94 -3.18
N ALA A 305 -51.72 27.93 -2.85
CA ALA A 305 -52.20 28.37 -1.53
C ALA A 305 -51.59 27.56 -0.37
N GLY A 306 -51.35 26.26 -0.56
CA GLY A 306 -50.73 25.39 0.45
C GLY A 306 -49.29 25.76 0.80
N ARG A 307 -48.63 26.60 -0.01
CA ARG A 307 -47.27 27.09 0.22
C ARG A 307 -47.24 28.49 0.85
N ILE A 308 -48.39 29.04 1.27
CA ILE A 308 -48.47 30.33 1.95
C ILE A 308 -48.85 30.11 3.42
N VAL A 309 -47.99 30.58 4.33
CA VAL A 309 -48.24 30.60 5.76
C VAL A 309 -48.42 32.04 6.21
N THR A 310 -49.55 32.34 6.84
CA THR A 310 -49.83 33.66 7.42
C THR A 310 -49.62 33.60 8.93
N ILE A 311 -48.94 34.61 9.47
CA ILE A 311 -48.65 34.73 10.91
C ILE A 311 -49.08 36.11 11.37
N VAL A 312 -49.74 36.18 12.53
CA VAL A 312 -50.02 37.47 13.20
C VAL A 312 -48.88 37.72 14.20
N GLY A 313 -48.11 38.78 13.97
CA GLY A 313 -47.06 39.21 14.89
C GLY A 313 -47.62 40.00 16.09
N PRO A 314 -46.78 40.33 17.09
CA PRO A 314 -47.16 41.24 18.17
C PRO A 314 -47.58 42.60 17.62
N PRO A 315 -48.48 43.34 18.29
CA PRO A 315 -48.89 44.65 17.81
C PRO A 315 -47.73 45.66 17.78
N ARG A 316 -47.76 46.60 16.84
CA ARG A 316 -46.78 47.68 16.64
C ARG A 316 -47.46 49.04 16.51
N GLY A 317 -46.70 50.14 16.51
CA GLY A 317 -47.25 51.51 16.42
C GLY A 317 -48.29 51.71 15.31
N ASP A 318 -47.96 51.26 14.10
CA ASP A 318 -48.87 51.14 12.96
C ASP A 318 -48.80 49.73 12.35
N MET A 319 -49.77 49.39 11.49
CA MET A 319 -49.78 48.11 10.79
C MET A 319 -48.53 47.94 9.92
N PHE A 320 -47.89 46.78 10.04
CA PHE A 320 -46.65 46.46 9.35
C PHE A 320 -46.71 45.04 8.79
N VAL A 321 -46.09 44.81 7.64
CA VAL A 321 -46.05 43.49 6.98
C VAL A 321 -44.60 43.13 6.69
N GLU A 322 -44.25 41.88 6.95
CA GLU A 322 -43.00 41.26 6.52
C GLU A 322 -43.30 40.09 5.59
N LEU A 323 -42.53 40.01 4.51
CA LEU A 323 -42.55 38.91 3.55
C LEU A 323 -41.25 38.12 3.68
N TRP A 324 -41.36 36.81 3.84
CA TRP A 324 -40.23 35.91 4.07
C TRP A 324 -40.28 34.73 3.10
N THR A 325 -39.16 34.41 2.47
CA THR A 325 -39.01 33.21 1.63
C THR A 325 -38.23 32.17 2.42
N CYS A 326 -38.83 31.01 2.64
CA CYS A 326 -38.25 29.94 3.45
C CYS A 326 -38.13 28.64 2.65
N PRO A 327 -36.90 28.15 2.41
CA PRO A 327 -36.70 26.84 1.81
C PRO A 327 -37.36 25.74 2.64
N GLN A 328 -37.76 24.66 1.98
CA GLN A 328 -38.37 23.51 2.66
C GLN A 328 -37.43 22.96 3.75
N GLY A 329 -37.90 22.88 5.00
CA GLY A 329 -37.11 22.40 6.14
C GLY A 329 -36.31 23.48 6.90
N ALA A 330 -36.32 24.73 6.43
CA ALA A 330 -35.82 25.86 7.21
C ALA A 330 -36.70 26.11 8.44
N THR A 331 -36.10 26.59 9.54
CA THR A 331 -36.87 27.03 10.72
C THR A 331 -37.74 28.24 10.34
N PRO A 332 -39.06 28.23 10.64
CA PRO A 332 -39.94 29.35 10.34
C PRO A 332 -39.47 30.66 10.99
N PRO A 333 -39.75 31.82 10.37
CA PRO A 333 -39.40 33.11 10.94
C PRO A 333 -40.23 33.38 12.20
N THR A 334 -39.57 33.82 13.27
CA THR A 334 -40.24 34.19 14.53
C THR A 334 -40.58 35.68 14.53
N PRO A 335 -41.85 36.08 14.72
CA PRO A 335 -42.20 37.48 14.86
C PRO A 335 -41.57 38.09 16.12
N ALA A 336 -40.71 39.09 15.94
CA ALA A 336 -40.06 39.76 17.07
C ALA A 336 -40.91 40.95 17.58
N PRO A 337 -41.03 41.14 18.92
CA PRO A 337 -41.45 42.41 19.47
C PRO A 337 -40.30 43.42 19.28
N TYR A 338 -40.57 44.50 18.56
CA TYR A 338 -39.66 45.65 18.47
C TYR A 338 -39.87 46.57 19.66
#